data_AF-A0A9W6FJ81-F1
#
_entry.id   AF-A0A9W6FJ81-F1
#
_cell.length_a   1.000
_cell.length_b   1.000
_cell.length_c   1.000
_cell.angle_alpha   90.00
_cell.angle_beta   90.00
_cell.angle_gamma   90.00
#
_symmetry.space_group_name_H-M   'P 1'
#
loop_
_entity.id
_entity.type
_entity.pdbx_description
1 polymer ?
#
loop_
_entity_poly.entity_id
_entity_poly.type
_entity_poly.pdbx_seq_one_letter_code
_entity_poly.pdbx_strand_id
1 'polypeptide(L)'
;MAQVVVDSSVMRDKAKTIENSAVTIQSLYAEMLQEVTTTANKMKGTTIETEKKQFASMQTTFDTFVKDIKEYSTFLTQAAESYEAAEREGTQKAQEQGKVF
;
A
#
# COMPACT_ATOMS: atom_id res chain seq x y z
N MET A 1 -31.95 3.84 13.70
CA MET A 1 -30.70 4.57 13.43
C MET A 1 -29.95 3.78 12.38
N ALA A 2 -29.70 4.34 11.20
CA ALA A 2 -28.88 3.66 10.20
C ALA A 2 -27.43 3.72 10.67
N GLN A 3 -26.96 2.63 11.27
CA GLN A 3 -25.56 2.46 11.63
C GLN A 3 -24.81 2.32 10.30
N VAL A 4 -24.24 3.42 9.80
CA VAL A 4 -23.24 3.33 8.72
C VAL A 4 -22.00 2.73 9.37
N VAL A 5 -22.01 1.41 9.54
CA VAL A 5 -20.82 0.66 9.93
C VAL A 5 -19.91 0.76 8.72
N VAL A 6 -18.84 1.54 8.85
CA VAL A 6 -17.74 1.46 7.91
C VAL A 6 -17.20 0.04 8.04
N ASP A 7 -17.37 -0.76 6.99
CA ASP A 7 -16.97 -2.17 7.02
C ASP A 7 -15.44 -2.27 7.12
N SER A 8 -14.98 -2.56 8.34
CA SER A 8 -13.57 -2.68 8.70
C SER A 8 -12.88 -3.80 7.90
N SER A 9 -13.63 -4.82 7.48
CA SER A 9 -13.11 -5.89 6.63
C SER A 9 -12.82 -5.38 5.22
N VAL A 10 -13.75 -4.61 4.63
CA VAL A 10 -13.56 -3.98 3.32
C VAL A 10 -12.36 -3.02 3.33
N MET A 11 -12.16 -2.28 4.42
CA MET A 11 -10.97 -1.42 4.59
C MET A 11 -9.67 -2.22 4.60
N ARG A 12 -9.60 -3.32 5.36
CA ARG A 12 -8.42 -4.20 5.42
C ARG A 12 -8.16 -4.90 4.08
N ASP A 13 -9.20 -5.36 3.39
CA ASP A 13 -9.06 -6.00 2.08
C ASP A 13 -8.51 -5.02 1.04
N LYS A 14 -8.99 -3.78 1.06
CA LYS A 14 -8.45 -2.70 0.20
C LYS A 14 -7.02 -2.34 0.57
N ALA A 15 -6.70 -2.22 1.85
CA ALA A 15 -5.33 -1.98 2.33
C ALA A 15 -4.36 -3.04 1.78
N LYS A 16 -4.72 -4.31 1.94
CA LYS A 16 -3.92 -5.44 1.45
C LYS A 16 -3.76 -5.44 -0.07
N THR A 17 -4.83 -5.12 -0.81
CA THR A 17 -4.78 -5.03 -2.28
C THR A 17 -3.81 -3.93 -2.74
N ILE A 18 -3.85 -2.79 -2.07
CA ILE A 18 -3.00 -1.63 -2.35
C ILE A 18 -1.54 -1.95 -2.02
N GLU A 19 -1.29 -2.57 -0.87
CA GLU A 19 0.05 -3.03 -0.47
C GLU A 19 0.65 -4.02 -1.47
N ASN A 20 -0.13 -5.02 -1.89
CA ASN A 20 0.30 -5.99 -2.90
C ASN A 20 0.63 -5.33 -4.23
N SER A 21 -0.13 -4.30 -4.62
CA SER A 21 0.15 -3.51 -5.83
C SER A 21 1.48 -2.76 -5.71
N ALA A 22 1.80 -2.22 -4.53
CA ALA A 22 3.09 -1.58 -4.25
C ALA A 22 4.26 -2.56 -4.44
N VAL A 23 4.14 -3.77 -3.86
CA VAL A 23 5.15 -4.83 -3.98
C VAL A 23 5.32 -5.26 -5.44
N THR A 24 4.22 -5.36 -6.19
CA THR A 24 4.25 -5.71 -7.61
C THR A 24 4.97 -4.65 -8.43
N ILE A 25 4.66 -3.37 -8.24
CA ILE A 25 5.33 -2.25 -8.92
C ILE A 25 6.82 -2.25 -8.62
N GLN A 26 7.20 -2.45 -7.35
CA GLN A 26 8.60 -2.50 -6.94
C GLN A 26 9.36 -3.65 -7.64
N SER A 27 8.73 -4.82 -7.74
CA SER A 27 9.32 -6.01 -8.37
C SER A 27 9.50 -5.80 -9.88
N LEU A 28 8.48 -5.31 -10.58
CA LEU A 28 8.53 -5.03 -12.01
C LEU A 28 9.62 -3.99 -12.36
N TYR A 29 9.76 -2.96 -11.52
CA TYR A 29 10.82 -1.97 -11.69
C TYR A 29 12.22 -2.60 -11.53
N ALA A 30 12.41 -3.41 -10.48
CA ALA A 30 13.68 -4.09 -10.23
C ALA A 30 14.06 -5.06 -11.37
N GLU A 31 13.09 -5.81 -11.89
CA GLU A 31 13.27 -6.70 -13.05
C GLU A 31 13.73 -5.93 -14.29
N MET A 32 13.05 -4.83 -14.63
CA MET A 32 13.43 -4.00 -15.78
C MET A 32 14.81 -3.36 -15.61
N LEU A 33 15.14 -2.87 -14.41
CA LEU A 33 16.46 -2.31 -14.13
C LEU A 33 17.56 -3.38 -14.32
N GLN A 34 17.32 -4.60 -13.87
CA GLN A 34 18.22 -5.72 -14.04
C GLN A 34 18.39 -6.11 -15.52
N GLU A 35 17.29 -6.15 -16.28
CA GLU A 35 17.31 -6.47 -17.71
C GLU A 35 18.12 -5.43 -18.51
N VAL A 36 17.84 -4.14 -18.31
CA VAL A 36 18.56 -3.05 -18.98
C VAL A 36 20.04 -3.05 -18.59
N THR A 37 20.36 -3.30 -17.32
CA THR A 37 21.74 -3.41 -16.86
C THR A 37 22.48 -4.58 -17.51
N THR A 38 21.81 -5.74 -17.60
CA THR A 38 22.37 -6.94 -18.24
C THR A 38 22.63 -6.71 -19.72
N THR A 39 21.68 -6.07 -20.42
CA THR A 39 21.79 -5.77 -21.84
C THR A 39 22.90 -4.76 -22.11
N ALA A 40 22.99 -3.69 -21.32
CA ALA A 40 24.05 -2.69 -21.41
C ALA A 40 25.45 -3.32 -21.30
N ASN A 41 25.63 -4.20 -20.32
CA ASN A 41 26.89 -4.90 -20.07
C ASN A 41 27.30 -5.83 -21.23
N LYS A 42 26.33 -6.41 -21.94
CA LYS A 42 26.58 -7.32 -23.08
C LYS A 42 26.82 -6.58 -24.38
N MET A 43 25.99 -5.60 -24.71
CA MET A 43 25.98 -4.96 -26.04
C MET A 43 26.97 -3.80 -26.18
N LYS A 44 27.40 -3.18 -25.07
CA LYS A 44 28.34 -2.04 -25.03
C LYS A 44 28.04 -0.98 -26.11
N GLY A 45 27.17 -0.02 -25.78
CA GLY A 45 26.82 1.08 -26.68
C GLY A 45 26.35 2.33 -25.93
N THR A 46 26.50 3.50 -26.55
CA THR A 46 26.13 4.79 -25.93
C THR A 46 24.62 4.90 -25.68
N THR A 47 23.79 4.37 -26.57
CA THR A 47 22.32 4.36 -26.42
C THR A 47 21.90 3.55 -25.20
N ILE A 48 22.33 2.29 -25.10
CA ILE A 48 21.92 1.40 -24.00
C ILE A 48 22.47 1.86 -22.63
N GLU A 49 23.66 2.46 -22.59
CA GLU A 49 24.19 3.10 -21.36
C GLU A 49 23.38 4.34 -20.96
N THR A 50 22.83 5.07 -21.93
CA THR A 50 21.93 6.21 -21.65
C THR A 50 20.60 5.73 -21.08
N GLU A 51 20.00 4.70 -21.67
CA GLU A 51 18.78 4.07 -21.17
C GLU A 51 18.97 3.50 -19.75
N LYS A 52 20.07 2.79 -19.51
CA LYS A 52 20.44 2.30 -18.17
C LYS A 52 20.48 3.41 -17.13
N LYS A 53 21.09 4.56 -17.45
CA LYS A 53 21.13 5.72 -16.55
C LYS A 53 19.74 6.30 -16.31
N GLN A 54 18.89 6.37 -17.34
CA GLN A 54 17.52 6.85 -17.20
C GLN A 54 16.71 5.91 -16.28
N PHE A 55 16.73 4.60 -16.53
CA PHE A 55 16.05 3.62 -15.66
C PHE A 55 16.54 3.69 -14.21
N ALA A 56 17.86 3.76 -13.99
CA ALA A 56 18.42 3.90 -12.64
C ALA A 56 17.99 5.22 -11.97
N SER A 57 17.89 6.31 -12.73
CA SER A 57 17.45 7.61 -12.18
C SER A 57 15.99 7.62 -11.71
N MET A 58 15.16 6.71 -12.23
CA MET A 58 13.75 6.58 -11.82
C MET A 58 13.58 5.85 -10.48
N GLN A 59 14.64 5.26 -9.91
CA GLN A 59 14.55 4.47 -8.68
C GLN A 59 13.87 5.25 -7.56
N THR A 60 14.30 6.48 -7.31
CA THR A 60 13.75 7.35 -6.25
C THR A 60 12.26 7.62 -6.45
N THR A 61 11.80 7.75 -7.70
CA THR A 61 10.38 7.96 -8.02
C THR A 61 9.56 6.72 -7.69
N PHE A 62 10.01 5.54 -8.09
CA PHE A 62 9.34 4.29 -7.75
C PHE A 62 9.36 4.02 -6.23
N ASP A 63 10.47 4.27 -5.57
CA ASP A 63 10.58 4.13 -4.11
C ASP A 63 9.60 5.07 -3.39
N THR A 64 9.41 6.30 -3.90
CA THR A 64 8.43 7.25 -3.38
C THR A 64 7.00 6.75 -3.58
N PHE A 65 6.64 6.27 -4.78
CA PHE A 65 5.31 5.71 -5.03
C PHE A 65 5.02 4.51 -4.14
N VAL A 66 5.97 3.59 -3.99
CA VAL A 66 5.83 2.41 -3.12
C VAL A 66 5.64 2.84 -1.67
N LYS A 67 6.40 3.83 -1.21
CA LYS A 67 6.25 4.39 0.13
C LYS A 67 4.85 4.97 0.35
N ASP A 68 4.40 5.88 -0.52
CA ASP A 68 3.11 6.56 -0.39
C ASP A 68 1.94 5.55 -0.42
N ILE A 69 2.02 4.53 -1.28
CA ILE A 69 1.04 3.45 -1.36
C ILE A 69 0.99 2.64 -0.05
N LYS A 70 2.14 2.32 0.54
CA LYS A 70 2.22 1.61 1.82
C LYS A 70 1.73 2.45 3.00
N GLU A 71 2.02 3.75 3.00
CA GLU A 71 1.49 4.69 4.00
C GLU A 71 -0.04 4.74 3.93
N TYR A 72 -0.62 4.77 2.73
CA TYR A 72 -2.07 4.73 2.57
C TYR A 72 -2.69 3.39 3.00
N SER A 73 -2.05 2.26 2.69
CA SER A 73 -2.46 0.94 3.21
C SER A 73 -2.45 0.91 4.74
N THR A 74 -1.41 1.47 5.36
CA THR A 74 -1.30 1.60 6.82
C THR A 74 -2.43 2.44 7.39
N PHE A 75 -2.73 3.58 6.77
CA PHE A 75 -3.85 4.44 7.15
C PHE A 75 -5.18 3.68 7.12
N LEU A 76 -5.47 2.93 6.06
CA LEU A 76 -6.71 2.15 5.94
C LEU A 76 -6.82 1.08 7.04
N THR A 77 -5.71 0.45 7.40
CA THR A 77 -5.65 -0.54 8.49
C THR A 77 -5.94 0.10 9.84
N GLN A 78 -5.31 1.25 10.12
CA GLN A 78 -5.54 2.01 11.37
C GLN A 78 -6.97 2.56 11.46
N ALA A 79 -7.54 3.00 10.33
CA ALA A 79 -8.93 3.43 10.27
C ALA A 79 -9.87 2.27 10.62
N ALA A 80 -9.66 1.08 10.04
CA ALA A 80 -10.44 -0.11 10.35
C ALA A 80 -10.41 -0.48 11.84
N GLU A 81 -9.22 -0.43 12.46
CA GLU A 81 -9.05 -0.68 13.90
C GLU A 81 -9.77 0.36 14.77
N SER A 82 -9.69 1.64 14.38
CA SER A 82 -10.35 2.73 15.09
C SER A 82 -11.88 2.61 15.04
N TYR A 83 -12.45 2.22 13.90
CA TYR A 83 -13.89 2.01 13.77
C TYR A 83 -14.38 0.85 14.64
N GLU A 84 -13.65 -0.27 14.66
CA GLU A 84 -13.99 -1.42 15.52
C GLU A 84 -13.90 -1.10 17.01
N ALA A 85 -12.90 -0.32 17.41
CA ALA A 85 -12.77 0.12 18.80
C ALA A 85 -13.97 0.98 19.22
N ALA A 86 -14.37 1.94 18.38
CA ALA A 86 -15.51 2.80 18.63
C ALA A 86 -16.84 2.01 18.69
N GLU A 87 -17.02 1.02 17.81
CA GLU A 87 -18.21 0.17 17.81
C GLU A 87 -18.30 -0.71 19.06
N ARG A 88 -17.17 -1.30 19.49
CA ARG A 88 -17.11 -2.07 20.74
C ARG A 88 -17.44 -1.20 21.95
N GLU A 89 -16.87 -0.01 22.04
CA GLU A 89 -17.14 0.92 23.14
C GLU A 89 -18.62 1.34 23.18
N GLY A 90 -19.20 1.67 22.01
CA GLY A 90 -20.62 2.00 21.90
C GLY A 90 -21.53 0.85 22.32
N THR A 91 -21.19 -0.37 21.91
CA THR A 91 -21.95 -1.59 22.27
C THR A 91 -21.88 -1.88 23.76
N GLN A 92 -20.70 -1.74 24.39
CA GLN A 92 -20.53 -1.93 25.83
C GLN A 92 -21.36 -0.94 26.64
N LYS A 93 -21.27 0.36 26.32
CA LYS A 93 -22.06 1.41 26.99
C LYS A 93 -23.56 1.17 26.86
N ALA A 94 -24.02 0.74 25.68
CA ALA A 94 -25.43 0.42 25.46
C ALA A 94 -25.89 -0.80 26.30
N GLN A 95 -25.06 -1.84 26.40
CA GLN A 95 -25.34 -3.01 27.25
C GLN A 95 -25.37 -2.67 28.74
N GLU A 96 -24.51 -1.77 29.20
CA GLU A 96 -24.51 -1.31 30.59
C GLU A 96 -25.76 -0.50 30.91
N GLN A 97 -26.16 0.43 30.04
CA GLN A 97 -27.38 1.22 30.22
C GLN A 97 -28.65 0.35 30.15
N GLY A 98 -28.67 -0.67 29.28
CA GLY A 98 -29.79 -1.61 29.17
C GLY A 98 -29.95 -2.58 30.35
N LYS A 99 -28.95 -2.69 31.24
CA LYS A 99 -29.01 -3.51 32.47
C LYS A 99 -29.50 -2.73 33.70
N VAL A 100 -29.58 -1.40 33.61
CA VAL A 100 -30.00 -0.50 34.72
C VAL A 100 -31.52 -0.29 34.74
N PHE A 101 -32.24 -0.84 33.77
CA PHE A 101 -33.71 -0.92 33.70
C PHE A 101 -34.16 -2.38 33.75
#